data_AF-A0A9D6AUG6-F1
#
_entry.id   AF-A0A9D6AUG6-F1
#
_cell.length_a   1.000
_cell.length_b   1.000
_cell.length_c   1.000
_cell.angle_alpha   90.00
_cell.angle_beta   90.00
_cell.angle_gamma   90.00
#
_symmetry.space_group_name_H-M   'P 1'
#
loop_
_entity.id
_entity.type
_entity.pdbx_description
1 polymer ?
#
loop_
_entity_poly.entity_id
_entity_poly.type
_entity_poly.pdbx_seq_one_letter_code
_entity_poly.pdbx_strand_id
1 'polypeptide(L)' 'NYGFNAANDTYGDMIEMGILDPTKVTRTALQNAASVASLMLTTECMVCESAKDDAPAGGMGGGMGGMGDMGGMGM' A
#
# COMPACT_ATOMS: atom_id res chain seq x y z
N ASN A 1 -22.42 3.31 26.43
CA ASN A 1 -21.46 2.94 25.38
C ASN A 1 -21.13 1.47 25.53
N TYR A 2 -21.98 0.56 25.05
CA TYR A 2 -21.80 -0.87 25.32
C TYR A 2 -20.95 -1.54 24.23
N GLY A 3 -19.94 -2.32 24.62
CA GLY A 3 -19.02 -2.96 23.68
C GLY A 3 -18.28 -4.15 24.29
N PHE A 4 -17.41 -4.75 23.48
CA PHE A 4 -16.58 -5.90 23.84
C PHE A 4 -15.16 -5.44 24.16
N ASN A 5 -14.63 -5.87 25.31
CA ASN A 5 -13.24 -5.68 25.70
C ASN A 5 -12.42 -6.91 25.31
N ALA A 6 -11.64 -6.78 24.24
CA ALA A 6 -10.80 -7.86 23.72
C ALA A 6 -9.58 -8.22 24.59
N ALA A 7 -9.26 -7.43 25.62
CA ALA A 7 -8.14 -7.73 26.52
C ALA A 7 -8.50 -8.79 27.59
N ASN A 8 -9.78 -8.96 27.88
CA ASN A 8 -10.25 -9.86 28.94
C ASN A 8 -11.57 -10.59 28.61
N ASP A 9 -12.01 -10.53 27.35
CA ASP A 9 -13.18 -11.22 26.82
C ASP A 9 -14.51 -10.90 27.52
N THR A 10 -14.69 -9.66 27.99
CA THR A 10 -15.92 -9.22 28.68
C THR A 10 -16.70 -8.16 27.89
N TYR A 11 -18.01 -8.10 28.11
CA TYR A 11 -18.87 -7.05 27.59
C TYR A 11 -19.28 -6.07 28.69
N GLY A 12 -19.37 -4.78 28.37
CA GLY A 12 -19.82 -3.76 29.31
C GLY A 12 -19.73 -2.34 28.76
N ASP A 13 -19.78 -1.34 29.65
CA ASP A 13 -19.65 0.06 29.24
C ASP A 13 -18.18 0.42 28.97
N MET A 14 -17.89 0.76 27.71
CA MET A 14 -16.55 1.05 27.21
C MET A 14 -15.96 2.35 27.79
N ILE A 15 -16.81 3.32 28.17
CA ILE A 15 -16.32 4.55 28.81
C ILE A 15 -15.87 4.26 30.23
N GLU A 16 -16.65 3.51 31.01
CA GLU A 16 -16.28 3.11 32.37
C GLU A 16 -15.02 2.25 32.38
N MET A 17 -14.83 1.41 31.36
CA MET A 17 -13.61 0.60 31.17
C MET A 17 -12.40 1.41 30.69
N GLY A 18 -12.56 2.71 30.37
CA GLY A 18 -11.49 3.57 29.85
C GLY A 18 -11.09 3.30 28.40
N ILE A 19 -11.92 2.57 27.64
CA ILE A 19 -11.69 2.25 26.23
C ILE A 19 -12.46 3.26 25.38
N LEU A 20 -11.82 4.39 25.09
CA LEU A 20 -12.41 5.48 24.31
C LEU A 20 -11.45 5.97 23.23
N ASP A 21 -12.00 6.29 22.06
CA ASP A 21 -11.28 6.92 20.98
C ASP A 21 -11.72 8.38 20.80
N PRO A 22 -10.80 9.32 20.53
CA PRO A 22 -11.18 10.68 20.18
C PRO A 22 -12.07 10.70 18.92
N THR A 23 -13.12 11.52 18.92
CA THR A 23 -14.07 11.64 17.79
C THR A 23 -13.40 11.84 16.43
N LYS A 24 -12.29 12.58 16.40
CA LYS A 24 -11.52 12.83 15.17
C LYS A 24 -10.94 11.55 14.59
N VAL A 25 -10.48 10.61 15.40
CA VAL A 25 -9.86 9.35 14.96
C VAL A 25 -10.87 8.52 14.17
N THR A 26 -12.02 8.20 14.78
CA THR A 26 -13.06 7.37 14.14
C THR A 26 -13.62 8.06 12.89
N ARG A 27 -13.89 9.37 12.96
CA ARG A 27 -14.42 10.14 11.81
C ARG A 27 -13.45 10.14 10.64
N THR A 28 -12.18 10.48 10.88
CA THR A 28 -11.19 10.58 9.80
C THR A 28 -10.87 9.19 9.23
N ALA A 29 -10.81 8.14 10.05
CA ALA A 29 -10.63 6.78 9.57
C ALA A 29 -11.73 6.36 8.58
N LEU A 30 -13.01 6.56 8.96
CA LEU A 30 -14.14 6.23 8.10
C LEU A 30 -14.17 7.06 6.81
N GLN A 31 -13.95 8.37 6.93
CA GLN A 31 -13.97 9.27 5.76
C GLN A 31 -12.87 8.94 4.76
N ASN A 32 -11.65 8.67 5.23
CA ASN A 32 -10.53 8.31 4.36
C ASN A 32 -10.75 6.94 3.70
N ALA A 33 -11.26 5.95 4.45
CA ALA A 33 -11.60 4.64 3.91
C ALA A 33 -12.67 4.74 2.82
N ALA A 34 -13.76 5.47 3.08
CA ALA A 34 -14.82 5.70 2.11
C ALA A 34 -14.30 6.43 0.86
N SER A 35 -13.40 7.41 1.02
CA SER A 35 -12.76 8.12 -0.09
C SER A 35 -12.00 7.17 -1.02
N VAL A 36 -11.08 6.36 -0.49
CA VAL A 36 -10.30 5.40 -1.29
C VAL A 36 -11.21 4.33 -1.89
N ALA A 37 -12.16 3.80 -1.12
CA ALA A 37 -13.11 2.80 -1.63
C ALA A 37 -13.94 3.36 -2.78
N SER A 38 -14.40 4.61 -2.69
CA SER A 38 -15.16 5.26 -3.77
C SER A 38 -14.34 5.40 -5.04
N LEU A 39 -13.06 5.79 -4.94
CA LEU A 39 -12.15 5.88 -6.08
C LEU A 39 -11.93 4.52 -6.73
N MET A 40 -11.69 3.47 -5.93
CA MET A 40 -11.48 2.11 -6.44
C MET A 40 -12.73 1.55 -7.13
N LEU A 41 -13.92 1.76 -6.56
CA LEU A 41 -15.18 1.26 -7.12
C LEU A 41 -15.53 1.88 -8.47
N THR A 42 -15.10 3.12 -8.73
CA THR A 42 -15.34 3.81 -10.02
C THR A 42 -14.18 3.68 -11.00
N THR A 43 -13.13 2.96 -10.64
CA THR A 43 -11.96 2.75 -11.51
C THR A 43 -12.18 1.51 -12.37
N GLU A 44 -12.54 1.72 -13.64
CA GLU A 44 -12.81 0.63 -14.61
C GLU A 44 -11.54 -0.03 -15.18
N CYS A 45 -10.40 0.65 -15.12
CA CYS A 45 -9.14 0.13 -15.64
C CYS A 45 -7.94 0.66 -14.84
N MET A 46 -6.98 -0.22 -14.56
CA MET A 46 -5.69 0.11 -14.00
C MET A 46 -4.60 -0.38 -14.96
N VAL A 47 -3.77 0.55 -15.45
CA VAL A 47 -2.63 0.23 -16.31
C VAL A 47 -1.37 0.26 -15.45
N CYS A 48 -0.58 -0.81 -15.53
CA CYS A 48 0.70 -0.91 -14.84
C CYS A 48 1.81 -1.24 -15.85
N GLU A 49 3.02 -0.75 -15.60
CA GLU A 49 4.20 -1.22 -16.33
C GLU A 49 4.47 -2.69 -15.98
N SER A 50 4.91 -3.47 -16.96
CA SER A 50 5.41 -4.82 -16.69
C SER A 50 6.60 -4.75 -15.73
N ALA A 51 6.75 -5.80 -14.93
CA ALA A 51 7.97 -5.97 -14.13
C ALA A 51 9.19 -5.86 -15.04
N LYS A 52 10.12 -4.98 -14.69
CA LYS A 52 11.40 -4.86 -15.39
C LYS A 52 12.29 -6.01 -14.92
N ASP A 53 12.93 -6.70 -15.85
CA ASP A 53 14.04 -7.61 -15.55
C ASP A 53 15.30 -6.79 -15.24
N ASP A 54 15.20 -5.83 -14.32
CA ASP A 54 16.36 -5.14 -13.79
C ASP A 54 16.98 -6.06 -12.73
N ALA A 55 17.79 -7.03 -13.19
CA ALA A 55 18.80 -7.61 -12.32
C ALA A 55 19.55 -6.44 -11.68
N PRO A 56 19.81 -6.45 -10.36
CA PRO A 56 20.59 -5.39 -9.75
C PRO A 56 21.89 -5.28 -10.54
N ALA A 57 22.15 -4.09 -11.09
CA ALA A 57 23.46 -3.70 -11.61
C ALA A 57 24.42 -3.59 -10.42
N GLY A 58 24.68 -4.74 -9.80
CA GLY A 58 25.52 -4.92 -8.62
C GLY A 58 26.86 -5.44 -9.09
N GLY A 59 27.85 -4.57 -9.07
CA GLY A 59 29.26 -4.96 -9.10
C GLY A 59 30.03 -4.42 -10.30
N MET A 60 30.50 -3.18 -10.18
CA MET A 60 31.77 -2.78 -10.77
C MET A 60 32.84 -3.82 -10.37
N GLY A 61 33.20 -4.73 -11.27
CA GLY A 61 34.01 -5.89 -10.89
C GLY A 61 34.50 -6.76 -12.03
N GLY A 62 35.25 -6.17 -12.96
CA GLY A 62 36.27 -6.88 -13.76
C GLY A 62 35.77 -7.71 -14.95
N GLY A 63 36.27 -7.36 -16.14
CA GLY A 63 36.21 -8.26 -17.30
C GLY A 63 35.84 -7.56 -18.59
N MET A 64 36.86 -7.05 -19.28
CA MET A 64 36.88 -6.78 -20.71
C MET A 64 36.05 -7.80 -21.52
N GLY A 65 35.04 -7.34 -22.25
CA GLY A 65 34.38 -8.18 -23.26
C GLY A 65 33.10 -7.60 -23.84
N GLY A 66 33.17 -7.08 -25.07
CA GLY A 66 32.00 -6.99 -25.95
C GLY A 66 31.50 -5.59 -26.27
N MET A 67 32.33 -4.78 -26.93
CA MET A 67 31.85 -3.74 -27.85
C MET A 67 31.06 -4.43 -28.97
N GLY A 68 29.73 -4.33 -28.99
CA GLY A 68 28.94 -4.85 -30.09
C GLY A 68 27.44 -4.71 -29.91
N ASP A 69 26.90 -3.51 -30.17
CA ASP A 69 25.66 -3.37 -30.96
C ASP A 69 25.35 -1.92 -31.38
N MET A 70 26.37 -1.18 -31.83
CA MET A 70 26.12 -0.04 -32.73
C MET A 70 25.81 -0.59 -34.13
N GLY A 71 24.56 -0.97 -34.39
CA GLY A 71 24.18 -1.48 -35.70
C GLY A 71 22.69 -1.65 -35.91
N GLY A 72 21.95 -0.55 -36.10
CA GLY A 72 20.52 -0.68 -36.41
C GLY A 72 19.76 0.63 -36.69
N MET A 73 20.38 1.56 -37.41
CA MET A 73 19.70 2.74 -37.94
C MET A 73 19.20 2.41 -39.35
N GLY A 74 17.89 2.17 -39.51
CA GLY A 74 17.27 2.08 -40.84
C GLY A 74 16.03 1.21 -40.92
N MET A 75 14.86 1.83 -40.76
CA MET A 75 13.60 1.73 -41.53
C MET A 75 12.49 2.38 -40.71
#